data_AF-A0A528AZJ7-F1
#
_entry.id   AF-A0A528AZJ7-F1
#
_cell.length_a   1.000
_cell.length_b   1.000
_cell.length_c   1.000
_cell.angle_alpha   90.00
_cell.angle_beta   90.00
_cell.angle_gamma   90.00
#
_symmetry.space_group_name_H-M   'P 1'
#
loop_
_entity.id
_entity.type
_entity.pdbx_description
1 polymer ?
#
loop_
_entity_poly.entity_id
_entity_poly.type
_entity_poly.pdbx_seq_one_letter_code
_entity_poly.pdbx_strand_id
1 'polypeptide(L)'
;MLHNDPITALTPEVIEWRHHIHSNPELGFDENETARFVAEKLRAFGFDEVHEGIGGTGVVGVLRSGTGTRAIGLRAELDAL
;
A
#
# COMPACT_ATOMS: atom_id res chain seq x y z
N MET A 1 -8.44 -15.28 24.63
CA MET A 1 -8.87 -13.92 24.25
C MET A 1 -7.63 -13.08 24.10
N LEU A 2 -7.22 -12.79 22.86
CA LEU A 2 -6.06 -11.97 22.55
C LEU A 2 -6.39 -10.51 22.87
N HIS A 3 -6.00 -10.04 24.05
CA HIS A 3 -6.31 -8.69 24.53
C HIS A 3 -5.45 -7.59 23.88
N ASN A 4 -4.73 -7.87 22.79
CA ASN A 4 -3.90 -6.89 22.09
C ASN A 4 -3.51 -7.34 20.67
N ASP A 5 -4.50 -7.66 19.83
CA ASP A 5 -4.25 -7.99 18.41
C ASP A 5 -4.00 -6.70 17.61
N PRO A 6 -2.76 -6.44 17.13
CA PRO A 6 -2.44 -5.24 16.36
C PRO A 6 -3.22 -5.15 15.05
N ILE A 7 -3.67 -6.29 14.49
CA ILE A 7 -4.49 -6.30 13.27
C ILE A 7 -5.89 -5.77 13.56
N THR A 8 -6.52 -6.26 14.64
CA THR A 8 -7.80 -5.73 15.11
C THR A 8 -7.70 -4.23 15.41
N ALA A 9 -6.61 -3.77 16.02
CA ALA A 9 -6.40 -2.35 16.31
C ALA A 9 -6.28 -1.47 15.05
N LEU A 10 -5.70 -1.99 13.96
CA LEU A 10 -5.57 -1.26 12.69
C LEU A 10 -6.86 -1.27 11.85
N THR A 11 -7.79 -2.18 12.13
CA THR A 11 -9.00 -2.41 11.32
C THR A 11 -9.81 -1.14 11.01
N PRO A 12 -10.05 -0.20 11.95
CA PRO A 12 -10.78 1.03 11.65
C PRO A 12 -10.10 1.86 10.55
N GLU A 13 -8.77 2.00 10.59
CA GLU A 13 -8.02 2.79 9.61
C GLU A 13 -8.05 2.12 8.23
N VAL A 14 -7.89 0.80 8.16
CA VAL A 14 -7.97 0.06 6.88
C VAL A 14 -9.35 0.17 6.25
N ILE A 15 -10.42 0.18 7.07
CA ILE A 15 -11.79 0.40 6.58
C ILE A 15 -11.94 1.80 5.97
N GLU A 16 -11.33 2.83 6.56
CA GLU A 16 -11.32 4.19 6.00
C GLU A 16 -10.59 4.24 4.66
N TRP A 17 -9.43 3.58 4.54
CA TRP A 17 -8.71 3.49 3.26
C TRP A 17 -9.57 2.78 2.20
N ARG A 18 -10.22 1.67 2.56
CA ARG A 18 -11.15 0.97 1.67
C ARG A 18 -12.26 1.91 1.21
N HIS A 19 -12.90 2.65 2.11
CA HIS A 19 -13.98 3.58 1.73
C HIS A 19 -13.46 4.71 0.83
N HIS A 20 -12.26 5.24 1.11
CA HIS A 20 -11.64 6.26 0.27
C HIS A 20 -11.41 5.75 -1.15
N ILE A 21 -10.71 4.63 -1.32
CA ILE A 21 -10.41 4.04 -2.63
C ILE A 21 -11.70 3.63 -3.35
N HIS A 22 -12.62 2.97 -2.65
CA HIS A 22 -13.89 2.52 -3.24
C HIS A 22 -14.82 3.67 -3.66
N SER A 23 -14.71 4.84 -3.03
CA SER A 23 -15.49 6.04 -3.42
C SER A 23 -14.83 6.82 -4.57
N ASN A 24 -13.57 6.53 -4.89
CA ASN A 24 -12.80 7.18 -5.95
C ASN A 24 -12.16 6.12 -6.87
N PRO A 25 -12.96 5.29 -7.55
CA PRO A 25 -12.43 4.24 -8.41
C PRO A 25 -11.71 4.84 -9.63
N GLU A 26 -10.56 4.26 -9.98
CA GLU A 26 -9.81 4.60 -11.19
C GLU A 26 -9.65 3.34 -12.07
N LEU A 27 -9.69 3.53 -13.39
CA LEU A 27 -9.60 2.43 -14.35
C LEU A 27 -8.17 1.90 -14.49
N GLY A 28 -8.07 0.68 -15.00
CA GLY A 28 -6.82 0.07 -15.43
C GLY A 28 -5.95 1.04 -16.25
N PHE A 29 -4.69 1.21 -15.85
CA PHE A 29 -3.67 2.09 -16.43
C PHE A 29 -3.82 3.59 -16.14
N ASP A 30 -4.84 4.02 -15.41
CA ASP A 30 -5.13 5.43 -15.09
C ASP A 30 -5.26 5.70 -13.57
N GLU A 31 -4.76 4.80 -12.71
CA GLU A 31 -4.84 4.81 -11.23
C GLU A 31 -3.90 5.82 -10.56
N ASN A 32 -3.87 7.06 -11.05
CA ASN A 32 -2.91 8.09 -10.64
C ASN A 32 -3.09 8.50 -9.17
N GLU A 33 -4.33 8.73 -8.73
CA GLU A 33 -4.63 9.18 -7.37
C GLU A 33 -4.48 8.03 -6.36
N THR A 34 -4.87 6.81 -6.75
CA THR A 34 -4.74 5.58 -5.95
C THR A 34 -3.27 5.21 -5.79
N ALA A 35 -2.46 5.30 -6.85
CA ALA A 35 -1.02 5.13 -6.78
C ALA A 35 -0.38 6.15 -5.82
N ARG A 36 -0.75 7.42 -5.93
CA ARG A 36 -0.25 8.48 -5.02
C ARG A 36 -0.63 8.19 -3.57
N PHE A 37 -1.88 7.80 -3.31
CA PHE A 37 -2.36 7.43 -1.98
C PHE A 37 -1.53 6.28 -1.36
N VAL A 38 -1.26 5.23 -2.14
CA VAL A 38 -0.43 4.10 -1.68
C VAL A 38 1.00 4.53 -1.42
N ALA A 39 1.61 5.32 -2.31
CA ALA A 39 2.98 5.81 -2.13
C ALA A 39 3.11 6.69 -0.88
N GLU A 40 2.15 7.57 -0.62
CA GLU A 40 2.09 8.38 0.61
C GLU A 40 1.97 7.52 1.87
N LYS A 41 1.12 6.48 1.86
CA LYS A 41 1.00 5.54 2.99
C LYS A 41 2.30 4.78 3.24
N LEU A 42 2.95 4.22 2.21
CA LEU A 42 4.24 3.53 2.35
C LEU A 42 5.32 4.43 2.94
N ARG A 43 5.39 5.70 2.50
CA ARG A 43 6.30 6.69 3.10
C ARG A 43 5.97 6.96 4.57
N ALA A 44 4.69 7.15 4.90
CA ALA A 44 4.25 7.41 6.26
C ALA A 44 4.53 6.23 7.21
N PHE A 45 4.51 4.99 6.70
CA PHE A 45 4.87 3.79 7.46
C PHE A 45 6.38 3.64 7.68
N GLY A 46 7.22 4.45 7.03
CA GLY A 46 8.67 4.42 7.19
C GLY A 46 9.37 3.36 6.33
N PHE A 47 8.83 3.05 5.16
CA PHE A 47 9.58 2.25 4.17
C PHE A 47 10.86 2.97 3.76
N ASP A 48 11.96 2.23 3.60
CA ASP A 48 13.28 2.79 3.27
C ASP A 48 13.31 3.40 1.86
N GLU A 49 12.59 2.76 0.93
CA GLU A 49 12.47 3.23 -0.45
C GLU A 49 11.02 3.09 -0.92
N VAL A 50 10.55 4.10 -1.64
CA VAL A 50 9.24 4.08 -2.31
C VAL A 50 9.47 4.53 -3.75
N HIS A 51 9.29 3.58 -4.68
CA HIS A 51 9.46 3.78 -6.11
C HIS A 51 8.08 3.89 -6.75
N GLU A 52 7.86 4.96 -7.52
CA GLU A 52 6.62 5.23 -8.26
C GLU A 52 6.88 5.20 -9.77
N GLY A 53 5.83 5.14 -10.59
CA GLY A 53 5.96 5.21 -12.05
C GLY A 53 6.34 3.89 -12.71
N ILE A 54 6.27 2.76 -11.98
CA ILE A 54 6.66 1.45 -12.51
C ILE A 54 5.56 0.95 -13.43
N GLY A 55 5.82 0.94 -14.74
CA GLY A 55 4.81 0.53 -15.71
C GLY A 55 3.62 1.50 -15.81
N GLY A 56 3.82 2.78 -15.46
CA GLY A 56 2.77 3.80 -15.46
C GLY A 56 2.41 4.23 -14.03
N THR A 57 1.50 3.50 -13.39
CA THR A 57 0.95 3.81 -12.06
C THR A 57 1.47 2.89 -10.95
N GLY A 58 2.35 1.93 -11.27
CA GLY A 58 2.85 0.97 -10.30
C GLY A 58 3.72 1.61 -9.21
N VAL A 59 3.51 1.14 -7.98
CA VAL A 59 4.24 1.56 -6.77
C VAL A 59 4.90 0.35 -6.13
N VAL A 60 6.18 0.48 -5.75
CA VAL A 60 6.93 -0.54 -5.01
C VAL A 60 7.57 0.08 -3.77
N GLY A 61 7.19 -0.42 -2.60
CA GLY A 61 7.85 -0.12 -1.32
C GLY A 61 8.89 -1.17 -0.97
N VAL A 62 10.09 -0.75 -0.56
CA VAL A 62 11.13 -1.63 -0.01
C VAL A 62 11.33 -1.31 1.47
N LEU A 63 11.11 -2.32 2.32
CA LEU A 63 11.45 -2.29 3.74
C LEU A 63 12.57 -3.31 3.98
N ARG A 64 13.69 -2.83 4.51
CA ARG A 64 14.91 -3.58 4.75
C ARG A 64 15.00 -3.97 6.22
N SER A 65 15.38 -5.22 6.46
CA SER A 65 15.67 -5.71 7.81
C SER A 65 16.93 -6.58 7.76
N GLY A 66 17.97 -6.13 8.46
CA GLY A 66 19.30 -6.75 8.43
C GLY A 66 20.04 -6.55 7.10
N THR A 67 21.04 -7.39 6.85
CA THR A 67 21.97 -7.28 5.70
C THR A 67 21.89 -8.47 4.73
N GLY A 68 20.87 -9.32 4.86
CA GLY A 68 20.67 -10.48 4.00
C GLY A 68 20.17 -10.10 2.61
N THR A 69 20.32 -11.01 1.64
CA THR A 69 19.88 -10.81 0.25
C THR A 69 18.53 -11.44 -0.08
N ARG A 70 17.89 -12.11 0.89
CA ARG A 70 16.56 -12.72 0.72
C ARG A 70 15.47 -11.66 0.83
N ALA A 71 14.39 -11.82 0.07
CA ALA A 71 13.25 -10.92 0.08
C ALA A 71 11.93 -11.69 0.06
N ILE A 72 10.87 -11.08 0.61
CA ILE A 72 9.48 -11.53 0.50
C ILE A 72 8.72 -10.47 -0.28
N GLY A 73 8.04 -10.87 -1.36
CA GLY A 73 7.19 -9.98 -2.15
C GLY A 73 5.74 -10.08 -1.69
N LEU A 74 5.12 -8.93 -1.39
CA LEU A 74 3.68 -8.80 -1.19
C LEU A 74 3.11 -7.98 -2.34
N ARG A 75 2.04 -8.46 -2.97
CA ARG A 75 1.44 -7.84 -4.16
C ARG A 75 -0.05 -7.58 -3.93
N ALA A 76 -0.49 -6.38 -4.29
CA ALA A 76 -1.88 -5.94 -4.30
C ALA A 76 -2.14 -5.12 -5.58
N GLU A 77 -3.40 -5.06 -6.00
CA GLU A 77 -3.86 -4.29 -7.17
C GLU A 77 -4.42 -2.94 -6.76
N LEU A 78 -4.42 -1.99 -7.71
CA LEU A 78 -4.93 -0.63 -7.54
C LEU A 78 -6.21 -0.36 -8.33
N ASP A 79 -6.45 -1.07 -9.44
CA ASP A 79 -7.46 -0.73 -10.42
C ASP A 79 -8.87 -1.16 -10.05
N ALA A 80 -9.83 -0.40 -10.58
CA ALA A 80 -11.25 -0.73 -10.58
C ALA A 80 -11.69 -1.31 -11.93
N LEU A 81 -12.93 -1.81 -11.97
CA LEU A 81 -13.61 -2.41 -13.13
C LEU A 81 -14.75 -1.52 -13.64
#